data_AF-A0A955SKE9-F1
#
_entry.id   AF-A0A955SKE9-F1
#
_cell.length_a   1.000
_cell.length_b   1.000
_cell.length_c   1.000
_cell.angle_alpha   90.00
_cell.angle_beta   90.00
_cell.angle_gamma   90.00
#
_symmetry.space_group_name_H-M   'P 1'
#
loop_
_entity.id
_entity.type
_entity.pdbx_description
1 polymer ?
#
loop_
_entity_poly.entity_id
_entity_poly.type
_entity_poly.pdbx_seq_one_letter_code
_entity_poly.pdbx_strand_id
1 'polypeptide(L)'
;MSRPLYQGSSGIVGSQSIIPMKLYDLLTLAATHLATEREVAMSRGLDAPLEIAQARHIRTVGSLHLYSCVALPGRTFLPDIPMTLLPGNDMEPTEGYLLGWYQGSLILQTFDHVGETLNQGTLIPDTSGFLETGAARLSDMASKPDSFTLGPAERLVPWLDPQPPSNHTAARDSIPPTVLTTIWGETRQARWTKLTTLIVDQVRKNKRILLVAPDHQTVDELTGTVAHALKMAALPYRSLLCRYELPLMKEAAGMPLQEFGFEAQMYHFFAKANAKKVSLRKKYERFRELTPILAYKRDKQKDLNEVKLLEWRLLTQLSDWQGKVKNIDKILRDYEALPIWKRMGMQVAGKNIDTLAEYRVIYEGKILGLMKEVEVAQKRIKELIPEATVPKDLRPEYDE
;
A
#
# COMPACT_ATOMS: atom_id res chain seq x y z
N MET A 1 70.75 40.27 -40.49
CA MET A 1 71.81 40.03 -39.48
C MET A 1 71.41 40.84 -38.25
N SER A 2 71.14 40.32 -37.05
CA SER A 2 71.25 39.00 -36.44
C SER A 2 70.33 38.97 -35.22
N ARG A 3 69.74 37.81 -34.91
CA ARG A 3 69.00 37.55 -33.65
C ARG A 3 69.94 37.67 -32.43
N PRO A 4 69.37 37.80 -31.23
CA PRO A 4 69.41 36.62 -30.37
C PRO A 4 68.08 36.26 -29.71
N LEU A 5 67.90 34.95 -29.56
CA LEU A 5 66.92 34.28 -28.72
C LEU A 5 67.28 34.49 -27.23
N TYR A 6 66.29 34.74 -26.39
CA TYR A 6 66.37 34.42 -24.96
C TYR A 6 65.14 33.61 -24.56
N GLN A 7 65.45 32.43 -24.01
CA GLN A 7 64.53 31.41 -23.54
C GLN A 7 63.66 31.98 -22.40
N GLY A 8 62.34 31.83 -22.55
CA GLY A 8 61.39 32.02 -21.45
C GLY A 8 61.63 30.96 -20.40
N SER A 9 62.08 31.39 -19.23
CA SER A 9 62.22 30.63 -18.01
C SER A 9 60.86 30.03 -17.62
N SER A 10 60.85 28.72 -17.42
CA SER A 10 59.74 27.97 -16.85
C SER A 10 59.48 28.43 -15.42
N GLY A 11 58.54 29.35 -15.24
CA GLY A 11 57.92 29.62 -13.96
C GLY A 11 57.02 28.44 -13.61
N ILE A 12 57.50 27.58 -12.72
CA ILE A 12 56.72 26.56 -12.03
C ILE A 12 55.60 27.30 -11.29
N VAL A 13 54.40 27.34 -11.88
CA VAL A 13 53.19 27.67 -11.14
C VAL A 13 53.03 26.53 -10.15
N GLY A 14 53.37 26.81 -8.89
CA GLY A 14 53.13 25.91 -7.79
C GLY A 14 51.70 25.44 -7.87
N SER A 15 51.52 24.15 -8.18
CA SER A 15 50.27 23.46 -7.95
C SER A 15 49.96 23.65 -6.47
N GLN A 16 49.07 24.59 -6.15
CA GLN A 16 48.33 24.56 -4.90
C GLN A 16 47.65 23.20 -4.92
N SER A 17 48.27 22.25 -4.23
CA SER A 17 47.63 21.00 -3.88
C SER A 17 46.38 21.42 -3.13
N ILE A 18 45.23 21.29 -3.79
CA ILE A 18 43.95 21.31 -3.11
C ILE A 18 44.05 20.14 -2.14
N ILE A 19 44.42 20.44 -0.88
CA ILE A 19 44.47 19.44 0.17
C ILE A 19 43.03 18.93 0.25
N PRO A 20 42.77 17.65 -0.03
CA PRO A 20 41.42 17.13 0.02
C PRO A 20 40.97 17.22 1.48
N MET A 21 40.06 18.15 1.76
CA MET A 21 39.54 18.43 3.09
C MET A 21 38.83 17.17 3.61
N LYS A 22 39.22 16.67 4.78
CA LYS A 22 38.57 15.50 5.36
C LYS A 22 37.16 15.88 5.80
N LEU A 23 36.24 14.92 5.81
CA LEU A 23 34.90 15.10 6.36
C LEU A 23 34.97 15.62 7.80
N TYR A 24 35.89 15.08 8.60
CA TYR A 24 36.11 15.58 9.96
C TYR A 24 36.37 17.08 9.97
N ASP A 25 37.27 17.57 9.10
CA ASP A 25 37.59 18.99 8.99
C ASP A 25 36.36 19.80 8.52
N LEU A 26 35.60 19.25 7.58
CA LEU A 26 34.44 19.90 6.97
C LEU A 26 33.28 20.02 7.98
N LEU A 27 32.99 18.96 8.73
CA LEU A 27 32.00 18.95 9.81
C LEU A 27 32.42 19.87 10.95
N THR A 28 33.70 19.85 11.33
CA THR A 28 34.23 20.72 12.38
C THR A 28 34.18 22.19 11.96
N LEU A 29 34.56 22.51 10.72
CA LEU A 29 34.46 23.86 10.17
C LEU A 29 33.00 24.35 10.12
N ALA A 30 32.07 23.49 9.68
CA ALA A 30 30.66 23.84 9.64
C ALA A 30 30.09 24.02 11.07
N ALA A 31 30.47 23.17 12.02
CA ALA A 31 30.06 23.29 13.41
C ALA A 31 30.57 24.59 14.07
N THR A 32 31.84 24.94 13.84
CA THR A 32 32.40 26.21 14.35
C THR A 32 31.74 27.41 13.70
N HIS A 33 31.44 27.35 12.40
CA HIS A 33 30.69 28.40 11.71
C HIS A 33 29.30 28.60 12.33
N LEU A 34 28.52 27.53 12.54
CA LEU A 34 27.21 27.62 13.19
C LEU A 34 27.31 28.17 14.62
N ALA A 35 28.34 27.81 15.37
CA ALA A 35 28.58 28.37 16.69
C ALA A 35 28.88 29.88 16.64
N THR A 36 29.64 30.35 15.63
CA THR A 36 29.84 31.80 15.45
C THR A 36 28.57 32.52 15.02
N GLU A 37 27.75 31.90 14.16
CA GLU A 37 26.45 32.46 13.77
C GLU A 37 25.48 32.55 14.94
N ARG A 38 25.53 31.61 15.89
CA ARG A 38 24.77 31.66 17.14
C ARG A 38 25.11 32.92 17.95
N GLU A 39 26.39 33.21 18.15
CA GLU A 39 26.81 34.43 18.87
C GLU A 39 26.36 35.71 18.15
N VAL A 40 26.40 35.70 16.81
CA VAL A 40 25.86 36.80 15.99
C VAL A 40 24.35 36.92 16.14
N ALA A 41 23.62 35.80 16.19
CA ALA A 41 22.17 35.78 16.37
C ALA A 41 21.76 36.33 17.75
N MET A 42 22.46 35.92 18.81
CA MET A 42 22.25 36.41 20.17
C MET A 42 22.53 37.91 20.29
N SER A 43 23.67 38.37 19.76
CA SER A 43 24.04 39.80 19.79
C SER A 43 23.10 40.70 18.98
N ARG A 44 22.51 40.18 17.90
CA ARG A 44 21.49 40.88 17.11
C ARG A 44 20.08 40.80 17.71
N GLY A 45 19.89 40.04 18.79
CA GLY A 45 18.58 39.84 19.40
C GLY A 45 17.59 39.15 18.46
N LEU A 46 18.05 38.16 17.68
CA LEU A 46 17.18 37.41 16.77
C LEU A 46 16.16 36.55 17.51
N ASP A 47 16.43 36.21 18.77
CA ASP A 47 15.52 35.47 19.66
C ASP A 47 14.59 36.40 20.46
N ALA A 48 14.67 37.72 20.23
CA ALA A 48 13.84 38.68 20.93
C ALA A 48 12.36 38.51 20.53
N PRO A 49 11.42 38.53 21.49
CA PRO A 49 9.99 38.43 21.23
C PRO A 49 9.50 39.44 20.19
N LEU A 50 8.60 39.00 19.32
CA LEU A 50 8.01 39.81 18.26
C LEU A 50 6.49 39.85 18.41
N GLU A 51 5.93 41.05 18.39
CA GLU A 51 4.48 41.22 18.33
C GLU A 51 3.98 40.96 16.91
N ILE A 52 3.02 40.05 16.78
CA ILE A 52 2.28 39.77 15.57
C ILE A 52 0.94 40.52 15.65
N ALA A 53 0.76 41.48 14.74
CA ALA A 53 -0.47 42.25 14.64
C ALA A 53 -1.64 41.44 14.08
N GLN A 54 -1.37 40.48 13.18
CA GLN A 54 -2.41 39.60 12.66
C GLN A 54 -1.82 38.31 12.10
N ALA A 55 -2.42 37.18 12.47
CA ALA A 55 -2.21 35.89 11.81
C ALA A 55 -3.54 35.33 11.31
N ARG A 56 -3.52 34.69 10.13
CA ARG A 56 -4.67 34.01 9.53
C ARG A 56 -4.34 32.56 9.29
N HIS A 57 -5.21 31.66 9.73
CA HIS A 57 -5.11 30.25 9.42
C HIS A 57 -5.29 30.02 7.90
N ILE A 58 -4.35 29.27 7.32
CA ILE A 58 -4.31 28.98 5.88
C ILE A 58 -4.94 27.61 5.61
N ARG A 59 -4.49 26.60 6.36
CA ARG A 59 -4.90 25.21 6.21
C ARG A 59 -4.42 24.34 7.36
N THR A 60 -5.13 23.23 7.55
CA THR A 60 -4.73 22.12 8.41
C THR A 60 -4.32 20.93 7.56
N VAL A 61 -3.22 20.27 7.91
CA VAL A 61 -2.82 18.98 7.35
C VAL A 61 -2.56 18.06 8.54
N GLY A 62 -3.37 17.00 8.65
CA GLY A 62 -3.37 16.09 9.81
C GLY A 62 -3.50 16.84 11.13
N SER A 63 -2.44 16.87 11.92
CA SER A 63 -2.39 17.56 13.22
C SER A 63 -1.72 18.93 13.18
N LEU A 64 -1.17 19.33 12.03
CA LEU A 64 -0.38 20.55 11.88
C LEU A 64 -1.20 21.68 11.28
N HIS A 65 -1.01 22.89 11.80
CA HIS A 65 -1.75 24.08 11.40
C HIS A 65 -0.82 25.13 10.80
N LEU A 66 -1.16 25.63 9.61
CA LEU A 66 -0.41 26.71 8.96
C LEU A 66 -1.09 28.06 9.16
N TYR A 67 -0.30 29.07 9.50
CA TYR A 67 -0.73 30.46 9.63
C TYR A 67 0.10 31.39 8.75
N SER A 68 -0.56 32.38 8.16
CA SER A 68 0.07 33.50 7.47
C SER A 68 0.03 34.72 8.39
N CYS A 69 1.18 35.31 8.67
CA CYS A 69 1.31 36.50 9.50
C CYS A 69 1.80 37.69 8.68
N VAL A 70 1.18 38.85 8.92
CA VAL A 70 1.69 40.12 8.39
C VAL A 70 2.85 40.55 9.31
N ALA A 71 4.06 40.17 8.94
CA ALA A 71 5.24 40.46 9.77
C ALA A 71 5.82 41.87 9.49
N LEU A 72 6.41 42.44 10.53
CA LEU A 72 6.96 43.80 10.59
C LEU A 72 8.17 43.98 9.65
N PRO A 73 8.32 45.15 9.00
CA PRO A 73 9.44 45.42 8.11
C PRO A 73 10.78 45.44 8.87
N GLY A 74 11.81 44.80 8.31
CA GLY A 74 13.21 44.94 8.75
C GLY A 74 13.87 43.74 9.44
N ARG A 75 13.16 42.60 9.61
CA ARG A 75 13.76 41.35 10.10
C ARG A 75 13.63 40.22 9.08
N THR A 76 14.75 39.56 8.79
CA THR A 76 14.82 38.33 8.00
C THR A 76 15.00 37.15 8.93
N PHE A 77 14.17 36.12 8.78
CA PHE A 77 14.29 34.87 9.53
C PHE A 77 14.95 33.82 8.65
N LEU A 78 15.75 32.95 9.26
CA LEU A 78 16.12 31.69 8.60
C LEU A 78 14.87 30.81 8.48
N PRO A 79 14.77 29.98 7.43
CA PRO A 79 13.72 28.99 7.35
C PRO A 79 13.92 27.95 8.46
N ASP A 80 12.81 27.36 8.89
CA ASP A 80 12.71 26.21 9.78
C ASP A 80 13.24 26.43 11.21
N ILE A 81 13.19 27.69 11.66
CA ILE A 81 13.52 28.05 13.05
C ILE A 81 12.38 27.58 13.98
N PRO A 82 12.66 26.81 15.05
CA PRO A 82 11.68 26.52 16.09
C PRO A 82 11.16 27.80 16.74
N MET A 83 9.90 27.83 17.11
CA MET A 83 9.29 29.00 17.72
C MET A 83 8.25 28.62 18.76
N THR A 84 8.05 29.53 19.71
CA THR A 84 6.91 29.53 20.63
C THR A 84 5.99 30.69 20.27
N LEU A 85 4.71 30.42 20.12
CA LEU A 85 3.66 31.41 19.89
C LEU A 85 2.83 31.57 21.16
N LEU A 86 2.75 32.81 21.66
CA LEU A 86 1.93 33.22 22.78
C LEU A 86 0.68 33.95 22.27
N PRO A 87 -0.46 33.26 22.11
CA PRO A 87 -1.71 33.90 21.75
C PRO A 87 -2.24 34.78 22.89
N GLY A 88 -2.52 36.06 22.63
CA GLY A 88 -2.87 37.04 23.67
C GLY A 88 -4.25 36.87 24.34
N ASN A 89 -5.01 35.81 24.04
CA ASN A 89 -6.41 35.63 24.43
C ASN A 89 -6.63 34.51 25.47
N ASP A 90 -5.82 34.45 26.53
CA ASP A 90 -5.86 33.37 27.56
C ASP A 90 -5.71 31.94 27.01
N MET A 91 -5.18 31.83 25.79
CA MET A 91 -4.92 30.56 25.13
C MET A 91 -3.53 30.05 25.55
N GLU A 92 -3.37 28.73 25.64
CA GLU A 92 -2.08 28.15 26.00
C GLU A 92 -1.01 28.46 24.93
N PRO A 93 0.25 28.67 25.34
CA PRO A 93 1.38 28.74 24.42
C PRO A 93 1.43 27.50 23.51
N THR A 94 1.65 27.71 22.22
CA THR A 94 1.89 26.60 21.27
C THR A 94 3.31 26.67 20.74
N GLU A 95 3.92 25.52 20.55
CA GLU A 95 5.18 25.38 19.83
C GLU A 95 4.95 25.19 18.33
N GLY A 96 6.01 25.41 17.55
CA GLY A 96 5.96 25.28 16.11
C GLY A 96 7.26 25.65 15.42
N TYR A 97 7.16 25.95 14.12
CA TYR A 97 8.26 26.36 13.26
C TYR A 97 7.92 27.61 12.45
N LEU A 98 8.92 28.46 12.26
CA LEU A 98 8.97 29.56 11.30
C LEU A 98 9.45 29.01 9.97
N LEU A 99 8.54 28.77 9.02
CA LEU A 99 8.91 28.18 7.72
C LEU A 99 9.53 29.22 6.77
N GLY A 100 9.44 30.50 7.11
CA GLY A 100 10.05 31.60 6.36
C GLY A 100 9.02 32.50 5.65
N TRP A 101 9.52 33.28 4.69
CA TRP A 101 8.72 34.29 3.99
C TRP A 101 8.14 33.73 2.69
N TYR A 102 6.83 33.85 2.52
CA TYR A 102 6.13 33.47 1.30
C TYR A 102 5.16 34.57 0.86
N GLN A 103 5.31 35.04 -0.39
CA GLN A 103 4.47 36.10 -0.97
C GLN A 103 4.33 37.35 -0.08
N GLY A 104 5.41 37.73 0.62
CA GLY A 104 5.44 38.90 1.49
C GLY A 104 4.77 38.71 2.86
N SER A 105 4.36 37.48 3.20
CA SER A 105 3.88 37.12 4.54
C SER A 105 4.81 36.11 5.22
N LEU A 106 4.88 36.15 6.54
CA LEU A 106 5.63 35.18 7.34
C LEU A 106 4.75 33.95 7.56
N ILE A 107 5.25 32.77 7.23
CA ILE A 107 4.52 31.52 7.39
C ILE A 107 4.95 30.82 8.67
N LEU A 108 3.96 30.48 9.50
CA LEU A 108 4.12 29.73 10.72
C LEU A 108 3.47 28.37 10.58
N GLN A 109 4.09 27.35 11.15
CA GLN A 109 3.49 26.05 11.40
C GLN A 109 3.37 25.87 12.92
N THR A 110 2.18 25.63 13.44
CA THR A 110 1.95 25.32 14.86
C THR A 110 1.46 23.88 15.03
N PHE A 111 1.74 23.30 16.19
CA PHE A 111 1.21 21.99 16.55
C PHE A 111 -0.24 22.06 17.00
N ASP A 112 -0.64 23.14 17.67
CA ASP A 112 -2.01 23.33 18.12
C ASP A 112 -2.78 24.37 17.29
N HIS A 113 -4.10 24.21 17.27
CA HIS A 113 -5.00 25.16 16.61
C HIS A 113 -5.23 26.38 17.50
N VAL A 114 -4.85 27.56 17.02
CA VAL A 114 -4.92 28.84 17.73
C VAL A 114 -6.10 29.71 17.24
N GLY A 115 -7.06 29.12 16.52
CA GLY A 115 -8.21 29.81 15.94
C GLY A 115 -8.03 30.16 14.47
N GLU A 116 -9.10 30.59 13.80
CA GLU A 116 -9.05 30.96 12.37
C GLU A 116 -8.27 32.26 12.12
N THR A 117 -8.31 33.18 13.09
CA THR A 117 -7.59 34.46 13.04
C THR A 117 -7.07 34.80 14.44
N LEU A 118 -5.80 35.20 14.50
CA LEU A 118 -5.17 35.74 15.69
C LEU A 118 -4.97 37.25 15.49
N ASN A 119 -5.64 38.07 16.31
CA ASN A 119 -5.57 39.52 16.21
C ASN A 119 -4.41 40.14 17.00
N GLN A 120 -3.81 39.37 17.91
CA GLN A 120 -2.61 39.76 18.64
C GLN A 120 -1.94 38.50 19.20
N GLY A 121 -0.63 38.43 19.09
CA GLY A 121 0.16 37.39 19.73
C GLY A 121 1.64 37.71 19.71
N THR A 122 2.38 37.11 20.63
CA THR A 122 3.83 37.30 20.71
C THR A 122 4.51 36.03 20.18
N LEU A 123 5.38 36.20 19.19
CA LEU A 123 6.20 35.14 18.61
C LEU A 123 7.61 35.21 19.20
N ILE A 124 8.08 34.08 19.72
CA ILE A 124 9.43 33.94 20.26
C ILE A 124 10.18 32.91 19.41
N PRO A 125 11.04 33.35 18.48
CA PRO A 125 11.91 32.46 17.71
C PRO A 125 13.06 31.93 18.58
N ASP A 126 13.47 30.69 18.34
CA ASP A 126 14.65 30.07 18.95
C ASP A 126 15.76 29.86 17.89
N THR A 127 16.30 30.98 17.38
CA THR A 127 17.34 30.96 16.35
C THR A 127 18.67 30.47 16.94
N SER A 128 19.03 30.94 18.14
CA SER A 128 20.27 30.50 18.78
C SER A 128 20.24 29.03 19.16
N GLY A 129 19.14 28.52 19.72
CA GLY A 129 18.97 27.10 20.04
C GLY A 129 18.97 26.21 18.79
N PHE A 130 18.39 26.68 17.68
CA PHE A 130 18.49 26.00 16.39
C PHE A 130 19.94 25.85 15.91
N LEU A 131 20.70 26.95 15.90
CA LEU A 131 22.11 26.96 15.47
C LEU A 131 22.99 26.12 16.40
N GLU A 132 22.76 26.19 17.71
CA GLU A 132 23.44 25.37 18.72
C GLU A 132 23.17 23.88 18.49
N THR A 133 21.91 23.51 18.27
CA THR A 133 21.52 22.12 17.97
C THR A 133 22.18 21.63 16.69
N GLY A 134 22.23 22.47 15.64
CA GLY A 134 22.92 22.16 14.39
C GLY A 134 24.43 21.94 14.60
N ALA A 135 25.10 22.85 15.30
CA ALA A 135 26.52 22.76 15.63
C ALA A 135 26.83 21.50 16.44
N ALA A 136 26.01 21.19 17.46
CA ALA A 136 26.15 20.00 18.29
C ALA A 136 26.00 18.72 17.46
N ARG A 137 25.00 18.63 16.57
CA ARG A 137 24.82 17.46 15.68
C ARG A 137 26.02 17.25 14.75
N LEU A 138 26.54 18.33 14.16
CA LEU A 138 27.72 18.24 13.28
C LEU A 138 28.98 17.83 14.06
N SER A 139 29.16 18.35 15.28
CA SER A 139 30.24 17.96 16.18
C SER A 139 30.13 16.50 16.60
N ASP A 140 28.93 16.04 16.95
CA ASP A 140 28.64 14.64 17.27
C ASP A 140 28.98 13.72 16.09
N MET A 141 28.57 14.09 14.88
CA MET A 141 28.91 13.35 13.66
C MET A 141 30.43 13.29 13.42
N ALA A 142 31.17 14.36 13.72
CA ALA A 142 32.61 14.39 13.61
C ALA A 142 33.31 13.51 14.67
N SER A 143 32.74 13.43 15.88
CA SER A 143 33.33 12.70 17.02
C SER A 143 33.14 11.18 16.97
N LYS A 144 32.19 10.67 16.17
CA LYS A 144 31.81 9.25 16.12
C LYS A 144 32.02 8.63 14.71
N PRO A 145 33.25 8.60 14.18
CA PRO A 145 33.53 8.04 12.86
C PRO A 145 33.14 6.56 12.75
N ASP A 146 33.19 5.82 13.85
CA ASP A 146 32.79 4.40 13.91
C ASP A 146 31.29 4.19 13.63
N SER A 147 30.45 5.22 13.77
CA SER A 147 29.02 5.14 13.39
C SER A 147 28.81 4.95 11.89
N PHE A 148 29.84 5.23 11.08
CA PHE A 148 29.84 4.97 9.63
C PHE A 148 30.39 3.59 9.28
N THR A 149 30.94 2.85 10.24
CA THR A 149 31.48 1.49 10.05
C THR A 149 30.37 0.44 10.20
N LEU A 150 30.47 -0.69 9.48
CA LEU A 150 29.51 -1.81 9.55
C LEU A 150 28.11 -1.52 8.98
N GLY A 151 27.99 -0.56 8.04
CA GLY A 151 26.74 -0.22 7.37
C GLY A 151 26.91 0.18 5.90
N PRO A 152 25.80 0.38 5.15
CA PRO A 152 25.87 0.83 3.76
C PRO A 152 26.64 2.15 3.56
N ALA A 153 26.66 3.00 4.59
CA ALA A 153 27.37 4.28 4.61
C ALA A 153 28.91 4.12 4.66
N GLU A 154 29.43 2.95 5.02
CA GLU A 154 30.87 2.66 5.04
C GLU A 154 31.52 2.89 3.67
N ARG A 155 30.75 2.68 2.59
CA ARG A 155 31.20 2.93 1.22
C ARG A 155 31.53 4.40 0.94
N LEU A 156 31.00 5.33 1.74
CA LEU A 156 31.30 6.75 1.64
C LEU A 156 32.60 7.12 2.36
N VAL A 157 33.06 6.31 3.31
CA VAL A 157 34.27 6.59 4.13
C VAL A 157 35.49 6.95 3.29
N PRO A 158 35.80 6.30 2.15
CA PRO A 158 36.97 6.66 1.33
C PRO A 158 36.88 8.03 0.63
N TRP A 159 35.67 8.57 0.49
CA TRP A 159 35.42 9.95 0.01
C TRP A 159 35.51 10.97 1.15
N LEU A 160 35.23 10.52 2.37
CA LEU A 160 35.15 11.34 3.58
C LEU A 160 36.51 11.42 4.30
N ASP A 161 37.32 10.36 4.28
CA ASP A 161 38.72 10.38 4.72
C ASP A 161 39.65 9.91 3.59
N PRO A 162 40.12 10.82 2.73
CA PRO A 162 40.88 10.48 1.55
C PRO A 162 42.33 10.06 1.83
N GLN A 163 42.73 9.81 3.08
CA GLN A 163 44.02 9.21 3.40
C GLN A 163 43.82 7.85 4.06
N PRO A 164 44.16 6.73 3.39
CA PRO A 164 44.05 5.43 4.02
C PRO A 164 45.17 5.23 5.06
N PRO A 165 44.95 4.50 6.16
CA PRO A 165 46.04 3.77 6.79
C PRO A 165 46.64 2.83 5.72
N SER A 166 47.97 2.78 5.64
CA SER A 166 48.80 2.32 4.53
C SER A 166 48.53 0.92 3.91
N ASN A 167 47.54 0.17 4.40
CA ASN A 167 47.21 -1.18 3.96
C ASN A 167 45.96 -1.27 3.04
N HIS A 168 45.26 -0.15 2.76
CA HIS A 168 44.00 -0.15 1.99
C HIS A 168 44.06 0.56 0.62
N THR A 169 45.25 0.80 0.07
CA THR A 169 45.40 1.42 -1.28
C THR A 169 44.70 0.62 -2.38
N ALA A 170 44.69 -0.72 -2.30
CA ALA A 170 43.97 -1.58 -3.25
C ALA A 170 42.43 -1.44 -3.17
N ALA A 171 41.88 -0.97 -2.05
CA ALA A 171 40.44 -0.81 -1.88
C ALA A 171 39.92 0.42 -2.65
N ARG A 172 40.73 1.47 -2.81
CA ARG A 172 40.34 2.70 -3.54
C ARG A 172 40.06 2.45 -5.02
N ASP A 173 40.90 1.66 -5.68
CA ASP A 173 40.75 1.35 -7.10
C ASP A 173 39.52 0.45 -7.38
N SER A 174 38.91 -0.11 -6.34
CA SER A 174 37.74 -0.99 -6.41
C SER A 174 36.40 -0.31 -6.11
N ILE A 175 36.38 0.98 -5.71
CA ILE A 175 35.13 1.67 -5.35
C ILE A 175 34.46 2.16 -6.63
N PRO A 176 33.29 1.62 -7.00
CA PRO A 176 32.61 2.05 -8.20
C PRO A 176 32.14 3.51 -8.06
N PRO A 177 32.18 4.32 -9.14
CA PRO A 177 31.71 5.71 -9.16
C PRO A 177 30.20 5.87 -8.87
N THR A 178 29.49 4.76 -8.61
CA THR A 178 28.07 4.72 -8.25
C THR A 178 27.78 5.11 -6.80
N VAL A 179 28.80 5.30 -5.96
CA VAL A 179 28.61 5.59 -4.52
C VAL A 179 28.35 7.09 -4.27
N LEU A 180 29.05 7.99 -4.96
CA LEU A 180 28.85 9.43 -4.89
C LEU A 180 28.91 10.03 -6.29
N THR A 181 27.90 10.81 -6.67
CA THR A 181 27.85 11.49 -7.96
C THR A 181 27.49 12.95 -7.74
N THR A 182 28.35 13.86 -8.19
CA THR A 182 28.10 15.30 -8.15
C THR A 182 27.52 15.76 -9.48
N ILE A 183 26.39 16.46 -9.45
CA ILE A 183 25.71 16.97 -10.65
C ILE A 183 26.00 18.46 -10.78
N TRP A 184 26.81 18.80 -11.78
CA TRP A 184 27.13 20.18 -12.11
C TRP A 184 26.29 20.69 -13.29
N GLY A 185 25.98 21.98 -13.27
CA GLY A 185 25.24 22.64 -14.33
C GLY A 185 25.18 24.14 -14.09
N GLU A 186 25.26 24.91 -15.16
CA GLU A 186 25.31 26.38 -15.14
C GLU A 186 24.01 26.99 -14.60
N THR A 187 22.86 26.40 -14.94
CA THR A 187 21.54 26.84 -14.48
C THR A 187 20.90 25.85 -13.51
N ARG A 188 20.05 26.36 -12.61
CA ARG A 188 19.26 25.53 -11.67
C ARG A 188 18.41 24.52 -12.44
N GLN A 189 17.77 24.95 -13.52
CA GLN A 189 16.94 24.10 -14.36
C GLN A 189 17.74 22.95 -15.00
N ALA A 190 18.93 23.23 -15.52
CA ALA A 190 19.80 22.18 -16.08
C ALA A 190 20.22 21.14 -15.02
N ARG A 191 20.53 21.59 -13.80
CA ARG A 191 20.84 20.68 -12.68
C ARG A 191 19.63 19.83 -12.31
N TRP A 192 18.45 20.41 -12.27
CA TRP A 192 17.21 19.73 -11.91
C TRP A 192 16.80 18.70 -12.95
N THR A 193 16.87 19.04 -14.24
CA THR A 193 16.61 18.08 -15.32
C THR A 193 17.51 16.85 -15.21
N LYS A 194 18.83 17.06 -15.03
CA LYS A 194 19.79 15.96 -14.82
C LYS A 194 19.44 15.11 -13.59
N LEU A 195 19.11 15.76 -12.47
CA LEU A 195 18.72 15.09 -11.23
C LEU A 195 17.44 14.27 -11.42
N THR A 196 16.39 14.82 -12.04
CA THR A 196 15.13 14.11 -12.25
C THR A 196 15.28 12.90 -13.17
N THR A 197 16.10 13.01 -14.21
CA THR A 197 16.40 11.87 -15.10
C THR A 197 17.05 10.73 -14.31
N LEU A 198 18.04 11.05 -13.48
CA LEU A 198 18.68 10.06 -12.60
C LEU A 198 17.70 9.44 -11.61
N ILE A 199 16.84 10.25 -10.99
CA ILE A 199 15.81 9.76 -10.07
C ILE A 199 14.87 8.77 -10.78
N VAL A 200 14.36 9.11 -11.97
CA VAL A 200 13.49 8.24 -12.77
C VAL A 200 14.18 6.90 -13.05
N ASP A 201 15.46 6.91 -13.45
CA ASP A 201 16.23 5.70 -13.73
C ASP A 201 16.43 4.83 -12.48
N GLN A 202 16.70 5.44 -11.33
CA GLN A 202 16.85 4.71 -10.07
C GLN A 202 15.52 4.16 -9.56
N VAL A 203 14.42 4.89 -9.74
CA VAL A 203 13.07 4.42 -9.40
C VAL A 203 12.67 3.23 -10.28
N ARG A 204 12.99 3.24 -11.59
CA ARG A 204 12.80 2.09 -12.49
C ARG A 204 13.56 0.84 -12.01
N LYS A 205 14.71 1.03 -11.35
CA LYS A 205 15.51 -0.03 -10.71
C LYS A 205 15.02 -0.40 -9.31
N ASN A 206 13.81 0.03 -8.94
CA ASN A 206 13.18 -0.21 -7.64
C ASN A 206 14.03 0.27 -6.45
N LYS A 207 14.71 1.40 -6.60
CA LYS A 207 15.48 2.03 -5.51
C LYS A 207 14.59 3.03 -4.75
N ARG A 208 14.73 3.02 -3.42
CA ARG A 208 14.13 4.03 -2.54
C ARG A 208 15.10 5.20 -2.40
N ILE A 209 14.58 6.42 -2.52
CA ILE A 209 15.39 7.64 -2.59
C ILE A 209 14.88 8.59 -1.51
N LEU A 210 15.80 9.07 -0.67
CA LEU A 210 15.55 10.20 0.23
C LEU A 210 16.06 11.46 -0.45
N LEU A 211 15.19 12.45 -0.64
CA LEU A 211 15.55 13.76 -1.16
C LEU A 211 15.57 14.73 0.01
N VAL A 212 16.67 15.46 0.15
CA VAL A 212 16.86 16.49 1.17
C VAL A 212 17.21 17.79 0.46
N ALA A 213 16.63 18.89 0.90
CA ALA A 213 16.93 20.23 0.42
C ALA A 213 17.13 21.17 1.62
N PRO A 214 17.76 22.34 1.43
CA PRO A 214 18.11 23.24 2.52
C PRO A 214 16.91 23.98 3.14
N ASP A 215 15.78 24.04 2.44
CA ASP A 215 14.60 24.79 2.85
C ASP A 215 13.31 24.20 2.26
N HIS A 216 12.18 24.44 2.94
CA HIS A 216 10.87 23.94 2.52
C HIS A 216 10.46 24.37 1.11
N GLN A 217 10.79 25.59 0.67
CA GLN A 217 10.44 26.05 -0.68
C GLN A 217 11.19 25.24 -1.74
N THR A 218 12.47 24.97 -1.55
CA THR A 218 13.25 24.12 -2.45
C THR A 218 12.71 22.68 -2.43
N VAL A 219 12.26 22.17 -1.28
CA VAL A 219 11.59 20.86 -1.18
C VAL A 219 10.26 20.83 -1.95
N ASP A 220 9.42 21.86 -1.84
CA ASP A 220 8.15 22.01 -2.59
C ASP A 220 8.39 21.90 -4.10
N GLU A 221 9.28 22.74 -4.61
CA GLU A 221 9.60 22.83 -6.01
C GLU A 221 10.25 21.54 -6.54
N LEU A 222 11.16 20.93 -5.76
CA LEU A 222 11.80 19.66 -6.10
C LEU A 222 10.78 18.52 -6.14
N THR A 223 9.91 18.44 -5.12
CA THR A 223 8.84 17.42 -5.04
C THR A 223 7.92 17.53 -6.25
N GLY A 224 7.47 18.73 -6.60
CA GLY A 224 6.63 18.96 -7.78
C GLY A 224 7.32 18.56 -9.07
N THR A 225 8.59 18.94 -9.25
CA THR A 225 9.37 18.63 -10.45
C THR A 225 9.61 17.12 -10.59
N VAL A 226 9.95 16.43 -9.51
CA VAL A 226 10.13 14.97 -9.50
C VAL A 226 8.79 14.26 -9.75
N ALA A 227 7.71 14.70 -9.12
CA ALA A 227 6.37 14.15 -9.35
C ALA A 227 5.94 14.30 -10.81
N HIS A 228 6.19 15.47 -11.40
CA HIS A 228 5.94 15.72 -12.82
C HIS A 228 6.78 14.80 -13.72
N ALA A 229 8.08 14.65 -13.45
CA ALA A 229 8.96 13.78 -14.20
C ALA A 229 8.53 12.30 -14.12
N LEU A 230 8.18 11.81 -12.93
CA LEU A 230 7.65 10.45 -12.75
C LEU A 230 6.33 10.25 -13.49
N LYS A 231 5.43 11.25 -13.48
CA LYS A 231 4.19 11.23 -14.25
C LYS A 231 4.47 11.13 -15.75
N MET A 232 5.40 11.92 -16.28
CA MET A 232 5.81 11.85 -17.70
C MET A 232 6.46 10.50 -18.06
N ALA A 233 7.13 9.86 -17.09
CA ALA A 233 7.72 8.53 -17.24
C ALA A 233 6.71 7.37 -17.10
N ALA A 234 5.42 7.65 -16.95
CA ALA A 234 4.33 6.69 -16.69
C ALA A 234 4.54 5.83 -15.41
N LEU A 235 5.18 6.40 -14.38
CA LEU A 235 5.40 5.75 -13.09
C LEU A 235 4.35 6.22 -12.06
N PRO A 236 3.97 5.36 -11.09
CA PRO A 236 2.95 5.67 -10.09
C PRO A 236 3.49 6.64 -9.02
N TYR A 237 3.65 7.91 -9.39
CA TYR A 237 4.30 8.94 -8.57
C TYR A 237 3.65 9.13 -7.19
N ARG A 238 2.31 9.02 -7.06
CA ARG A 238 1.59 9.16 -5.78
C ARG A 238 1.93 8.12 -4.72
N SER A 239 2.33 6.91 -5.14
CA SER A 239 2.74 5.85 -4.20
C SER A 239 4.24 5.80 -3.98
N LEU A 240 5.02 6.51 -4.80
CA LEU A 240 6.49 6.46 -4.80
C LEU A 240 7.12 7.67 -4.13
N LEU A 241 6.40 8.80 -4.09
CA LEU A 241 6.84 10.02 -3.43
C LEU A 241 6.07 10.21 -2.14
N CYS A 242 6.80 10.49 -1.07
CA CYS A 242 6.26 10.89 0.21
C CYS A 242 7.10 12.05 0.74
N ARG A 243 6.42 13.04 1.28
CA ARG A 243 6.98 14.24 1.88
C ARG A 243 6.62 14.26 3.36
N TYR A 244 7.63 14.42 4.23
CA TYR A 244 7.41 14.49 5.67
C TYR A 244 6.90 15.86 6.11
N GLU A 245 7.49 16.92 5.56
CA GLU A 245 7.16 18.30 5.86
C GLU A 245 5.84 18.76 5.22
N LEU A 246 5.24 19.79 5.79
CA LEU A 246 4.02 20.38 5.25
C LEU A 246 4.36 21.32 4.07
N PRO A 247 3.69 21.20 2.91
CA PRO A 247 3.98 22.07 1.77
C PRO A 247 3.66 23.53 2.07
N LEU A 248 4.47 24.46 1.55
CA LEU A 248 4.19 25.89 1.58
C LEU A 248 3.26 26.29 0.44
N MET A 249 3.51 25.73 -0.74
CA MET A 249 2.76 25.92 -1.96
C MET A 249 1.57 24.95 -2.03
N LYS A 250 0.55 25.28 -2.83
CA LYS A 250 -0.52 24.34 -3.16
C LYS A 250 -0.09 23.39 -4.27
N GLU A 251 0.61 23.95 -5.25
CA GLU A 251 1.04 23.24 -6.44
C GLU A 251 2.46 23.64 -6.84
N ALA A 252 3.21 22.69 -7.40
CA ALA A 252 4.49 22.95 -8.05
C ALA A 252 4.60 22.08 -9.31
N ALA A 253 5.10 22.66 -10.42
CA ALA A 253 5.15 22.01 -11.73
C ALA A 253 3.81 21.38 -12.19
N GLY A 254 2.69 22.01 -11.82
CA GLY A 254 1.33 21.52 -12.11
C GLY A 254 0.90 20.28 -11.32
N MET A 255 1.61 19.97 -10.22
CA MET A 255 1.33 18.84 -9.34
C MET A 255 0.82 19.33 -7.98
N PRO A 256 -0.30 18.80 -7.46
CA PRO A 256 -0.81 19.16 -6.14
C PRO A 256 0.07 18.57 -5.03
N LEU A 257 0.73 19.44 -4.25
CA LEU A 257 1.71 18.99 -3.26
C LEU A 257 1.08 18.32 -2.03
N GLN A 258 -0.18 18.64 -1.73
CA GLN A 258 -0.90 18.09 -0.59
C GLN A 258 -1.07 16.57 -0.67
N GLU A 259 -1.14 15.99 -1.88
CA GLU A 259 -1.26 14.55 -2.09
C GLU A 259 0.00 13.77 -1.70
N PHE A 260 1.14 14.45 -1.57
CA PHE A 260 2.42 13.84 -1.23
C PHE A 260 2.73 13.90 0.27
N GLY A 261 1.92 14.58 1.08
CA GLY A 261 2.13 14.66 2.53
C GLY A 261 2.04 13.27 3.19
N PHE A 262 2.99 12.96 4.05
CA PHE A 262 3.07 11.69 4.79
C PHE A 262 1.77 11.40 5.53
N GLU A 263 1.25 12.39 6.27
CA GLU A 263 -0.02 12.26 6.99
C GLU A 263 -1.19 11.99 6.03
N ALA A 264 -1.28 12.71 4.91
CA ALA A 264 -2.35 12.50 3.92
C ALA A 264 -2.31 11.08 3.34
N GLN A 265 -1.11 10.58 3.00
CA GLN A 265 -0.93 9.21 2.51
C GLN A 265 -1.24 8.16 3.57
N MET A 266 -0.85 8.42 4.82
CA MET A 266 -1.14 7.57 5.96
C MET A 266 -2.66 7.47 6.19
N TYR A 267 -3.39 8.59 6.20
CA TYR A 267 -4.85 8.61 6.31
C TYR A 267 -5.52 7.84 5.17
N HIS A 268 -5.09 8.05 3.92
CA HIS A 268 -5.61 7.29 2.78
C HIS A 268 -5.34 5.78 2.90
N PHE A 269 -4.15 5.41 3.39
CA PHE A 269 -3.80 4.01 3.61
C PHE A 269 -4.69 3.38 4.69
N PHE A 270 -4.86 4.06 5.83
CA PHE A 270 -5.74 3.59 6.92
C PHE A 270 -7.20 3.50 6.49
N ALA A 271 -7.71 4.50 5.77
CA ALA A 271 -9.07 4.47 5.23
C ALA A 271 -9.28 3.26 4.30
N LYS A 272 -8.33 3.00 3.39
CA LYS A 272 -8.38 1.85 2.48
C LYS A 272 -8.27 0.52 3.22
N ALA A 273 -7.43 0.43 4.24
CA ALA A 273 -7.29 -0.76 5.08
C ALA A 273 -8.58 -1.05 5.87
N ASN A 274 -9.19 0.00 6.45
CA ASN A 274 -10.46 -0.12 7.17
C ASN A 274 -11.62 -0.50 6.23
N ALA A 275 -11.71 0.08 5.04
CA ALA A 275 -12.70 -0.30 4.04
C ALA A 275 -12.56 -1.79 3.64
N LYS A 276 -11.34 -2.29 3.47
CA LYS A 276 -11.07 -3.71 3.22
C LYS A 276 -11.45 -4.60 4.40
N LYS A 277 -11.18 -4.18 5.64
CA LYS A 277 -11.63 -4.92 6.84
C LYS A 277 -13.16 -5.01 6.90
N VAL A 278 -13.86 -3.91 6.61
CA VAL A 278 -15.33 -3.88 6.59
C VAL A 278 -15.90 -4.78 5.49
N SER A 279 -15.33 -4.78 4.29
CA SER A 279 -15.79 -5.67 3.22
C SER A 279 -15.56 -7.15 3.53
N LEU A 280 -14.43 -7.49 4.15
CA LEU A 280 -14.15 -8.85 4.63
C LEU A 280 -15.12 -9.29 5.73
N ARG A 281 -15.44 -8.41 6.69
CA ARG A 281 -16.46 -8.69 7.72
C ARG A 281 -17.83 -8.98 7.12
N LYS A 282 -18.28 -8.17 6.15
CA LYS A 282 -19.56 -8.41 5.44
C LYS A 282 -19.59 -9.74 4.70
N LYS A 283 -18.49 -10.12 4.03
CA LYS A 283 -18.37 -11.44 3.39
C LYS A 283 -18.47 -12.56 4.43
N TYR A 284 -17.75 -12.44 5.54
CA TYR A 284 -17.78 -13.43 6.62
C TYR A 284 -19.18 -13.55 7.25
N GLU A 285 -19.86 -12.44 7.52
CA GLU A 285 -21.24 -12.44 8.04
C GLU A 285 -22.20 -13.13 7.07
N ARG A 286 -22.10 -12.82 5.77
CA ARG A 286 -22.88 -13.48 4.72
C ARG A 286 -22.59 -14.99 4.65
N PHE A 287 -21.32 -15.41 4.72
CA PHE A 287 -20.97 -16.83 4.81
C PHE A 287 -21.58 -17.48 6.06
N ARG A 288 -21.52 -16.82 7.22
CA ARG A 288 -22.08 -17.33 8.48
C ARG A 288 -23.60 -17.51 8.39
N GLU A 289 -24.30 -16.58 7.75
CA GLU A 289 -25.75 -16.65 7.53
C GLU A 289 -26.14 -17.75 6.53
N LEU A 290 -25.35 -17.93 5.47
CA LEU A 290 -25.66 -18.88 4.40
C LEU A 290 -25.27 -20.32 4.74
N THR A 291 -24.20 -20.53 5.52
CA THR A 291 -23.71 -21.88 5.89
C THR A 291 -24.81 -22.83 6.39
N PRO A 292 -25.68 -22.47 7.37
CA PRO A 292 -26.74 -23.37 7.82
C PRO A 292 -27.80 -23.64 6.74
N ILE A 293 -28.11 -22.65 5.90
CA ILE A 293 -29.08 -22.78 4.80
C ILE A 293 -28.54 -23.73 3.73
N LEU A 294 -27.27 -23.61 3.37
CA LEU A 294 -26.62 -24.47 2.39
C LEU A 294 -26.46 -25.90 2.91
N ALA A 295 -26.10 -26.07 4.19
CA ALA A 295 -26.04 -27.40 4.83
C ALA A 295 -27.42 -28.09 4.81
N TYR A 296 -28.48 -27.38 5.23
CA TYR A 296 -29.84 -27.91 5.19
C TYR A 296 -30.26 -28.31 3.77
N LYS A 297 -29.97 -27.48 2.76
CA LYS A 297 -30.31 -27.79 1.36
C LYS A 297 -29.52 -28.97 0.79
N ARG A 298 -28.24 -29.11 1.19
CA ARG A 298 -27.41 -30.25 0.83
C ARG A 298 -27.97 -31.56 1.40
N ASP A 299 -28.42 -31.54 2.64
CA ASP A 299 -29.06 -32.71 3.26
C ASP A 299 -30.36 -33.07 2.53
N LYS A 300 -31.20 -32.07 2.19
CA LYS A 300 -32.42 -32.31 1.41
C LYS A 300 -32.16 -32.81 -0.01
N GLN A 301 -31.06 -32.38 -0.64
CA GLN A 301 -30.65 -32.91 -1.93
C GLN A 301 -30.21 -34.37 -1.83
N LYS A 302 -29.56 -34.76 -0.72
CA LYS A 302 -29.20 -36.15 -0.44
C LYS A 302 -30.47 -37.00 -0.24
N ASP A 303 -31.40 -36.53 0.58
CA ASP A 303 -32.70 -37.18 0.80
C ASP A 303 -33.45 -37.38 -0.54
N LEU A 304 -33.49 -36.34 -1.38
CA LEU A 304 -34.13 -36.40 -2.70
C LEU A 304 -33.49 -37.47 -3.60
N ASN A 305 -32.16 -37.56 -3.59
CA ASN A 305 -31.43 -38.57 -4.38
C ASN A 305 -31.71 -39.98 -3.88
N GLU A 306 -31.79 -40.18 -2.56
CA GLU A 306 -32.13 -41.48 -1.95
C GLU A 306 -33.55 -41.90 -2.32
N VAL A 307 -34.53 -41.00 -2.24
CA VAL A 307 -35.93 -41.30 -2.61
C VAL A 307 -36.07 -41.56 -4.11
N LYS A 308 -35.37 -40.82 -4.98
CA LYS A 308 -35.34 -41.10 -6.43
C LYS A 308 -34.73 -42.48 -6.74
N LEU A 309 -33.69 -42.87 -6.01
CA LEU A 309 -33.10 -44.20 -6.16
C LEU A 309 -34.09 -45.30 -5.72
N LEU A 310 -34.84 -45.06 -4.65
CA LEU A 310 -35.92 -45.97 -4.22
C LEU A 310 -37.02 -46.08 -5.27
N GLU A 311 -37.50 -44.96 -5.81
CA GLU A 311 -38.50 -44.95 -6.90
C GLU A 311 -37.99 -45.78 -8.08
N TRP A 312 -36.75 -45.56 -8.52
CA TRP A 312 -36.15 -46.30 -9.62
C TRP A 312 -36.08 -47.81 -9.36
N ARG A 313 -35.70 -48.23 -8.15
CA ARG A 313 -35.68 -49.64 -7.74
C ARG A 313 -37.09 -50.24 -7.75
N LEU A 314 -38.08 -49.54 -7.21
CA LEU A 314 -39.47 -49.99 -7.19
C LEU A 314 -40.05 -50.14 -8.60
N LEU A 315 -39.79 -49.17 -9.49
CA LEU A 315 -40.21 -49.23 -10.89
C LEU A 315 -39.55 -50.40 -11.65
N THR A 316 -38.29 -50.70 -11.36
CA THR A 316 -37.57 -51.83 -11.96
C THR A 316 -38.20 -53.15 -11.49
N GLN A 317 -38.44 -53.31 -10.19
CA GLN A 317 -39.13 -54.50 -9.66
C GLN A 317 -40.55 -54.64 -10.24
N LEU A 318 -41.29 -53.53 -10.37
CA LEU A 318 -42.61 -53.52 -10.97
C LEU A 318 -42.57 -53.97 -12.44
N SER A 319 -41.61 -53.49 -13.22
CA SER A 319 -41.38 -53.94 -14.59
C SER A 319 -41.07 -55.44 -14.66
N ASP A 320 -40.25 -55.96 -13.75
CA ASP A 320 -39.93 -57.40 -13.70
C ASP A 320 -41.17 -58.25 -13.41
N TRP A 321 -42.01 -57.85 -12.45
CA TRP A 321 -43.25 -58.57 -12.14
C TRP A 321 -44.27 -58.47 -13.28
N GLN A 322 -44.40 -57.30 -13.92
CA GLN A 322 -45.23 -57.13 -15.12
C GLN A 322 -44.73 -58.00 -16.28
N GLY A 323 -43.41 -58.11 -16.46
CA GLY A 323 -42.79 -59.00 -17.43
C GLY A 323 -43.11 -60.48 -17.16
N LYS A 324 -43.09 -60.90 -15.89
CA LYS A 324 -43.49 -62.25 -15.47
C LYS A 324 -44.97 -62.53 -15.75
N VAL A 325 -45.87 -61.59 -15.47
CA VAL A 325 -47.31 -61.72 -15.78
C VAL A 325 -47.52 -61.82 -17.29
N LYS A 326 -46.91 -60.92 -18.09
CA LYS A 326 -46.99 -60.97 -19.56
C LYS A 326 -46.47 -62.30 -20.13
N ASN A 327 -45.41 -62.86 -19.53
CA ASN A 327 -44.89 -64.16 -19.93
C ASN A 327 -45.86 -65.30 -19.59
N ILE A 328 -46.50 -65.26 -18.42
CA ILE A 328 -47.57 -66.21 -18.07
C ILE A 328 -48.74 -66.09 -19.06
N ASP A 329 -49.20 -64.88 -19.37
CA ASP A 329 -50.30 -64.65 -20.31
C ASP A 329 -49.98 -65.20 -21.71
N LYS A 330 -48.75 -65.01 -22.18
CA LYS A 330 -48.28 -65.56 -23.45
C LYS A 330 -48.28 -67.08 -23.42
N ILE A 331 -47.75 -67.67 -22.36
CA ILE A 331 -47.71 -69.13 -22.20
C ILE A 331 -49.12 -69.72 -22.16
N LEU A 332 -50.07 -69.08 -21.47
CA LEU A 332 -51.46 -69.54 -21.39
C LEU A 332 -52.17 -69.46 -22.74
N ARG A 333 -51.95 -68.39 -23.52
CA ARG A 333 -52.53 -68.25 -24.88
C ARG A 333 -51.98 -69.26 -25.87
N ASP A 334 -50.67 -69.49 -25.82
CA ASP A 334 -49.98 -70.35 -26.78
C ASP A 334 -49.97 -71.83 -26.33
N TYR A 335 -50.52 -72.14 -25.15
CA TYR A 335 -50.33 -73.43 -24.47
C TYR A 335 -50.71 -74.63 -25.33
N GLU A 336 -51.85 -74.56 -26.01
CA GLU A 336 -52.36 -75.64 -26.87
C GLU A 336 -51.55 -75.83 -28.16
N ALA A 337 -50.89 -74.77 -28.64
CA ALA A 337 -50.03 -74.80 -29.81
C ALA A 337 -48.61 -75.31 -29.51
N LEU A 338 -48.27 -75.59 -28.24
CA LEU A 338 -46.96 -76.09 -27.85
C LEU A 338 -46.79 -77.59 -28.15
N PRO A 339 -45.61 -78.02 -28.64
CA PRO A 339 -45.28 -79.44 -28.79
C PRO A 339 -45.48 -80.23 -27.49
N ILE A 340 -45.96 -81.47 -27.59
CA ILE A 340 -46.33 -82.33 -26.45
C ILE A 340 -45.18 -82.49 -25.44
N TRP A 341 -43.95 -82.70 -25.92
CA TRP A 341 -42.75 -82.80 -25.07
C TRP A 341 -42.50 -81.53 -24.23
N LYS A 342 -42.82 -80.34 -24.78
CA LYS A 342 -42.66 -79.06 -24.08
C LYS A 342 -43.75 -78.86 -23.02
N ARG A 343 -44.98 -79.31 -23.27
CA ARG A 343 -46.07 -79.34 -22.28
C ARG A 343 -45.76 -80.31 -21.14
N MET A 344 -45.30 -81.52 -21.44
CA MET A 344 -44.85 -82.49 -20.43
C MET A 344 -43.70 -81.92 -19.58
N GLY A 345 -42.70 -81.29 -20.20
CA GLY A 345 -41.60 -80.64 -19.47
C GLY A 345 -42.06 -79.50 -18.55
N MET A 346 -43.08 -78.74 -18.95
CA MET A 346 -43.70 -77.72 -18.10
C MET A 346 -44.45 -78.31 -16.90
N GLN A 347 -45.13 -79.46 -17.09
CA GLN A 347 -45.81 -80.16 -16.00
C GLN A 347 -44.82 -80.69 -14.96
N VAL A 348 -43.68 -81.24 -15.39
CA VAL A 348 -42.59 -81.68 -14.50
C VAL A 348 -41.98 -80.50 -13.72
N ALA A 349 -41.92 -79.32 -14.32
CA ALA A 349 -41.44 -78.09 -13.68
C ALA A 349 -42.51 -77.38 -12.81
N GLY A 350 -43.69 -77.99 -12.60
CA GLY A 350 -44.77 -77.43 -11.80
C GLY A 350 -45.53 -76.26 -12.45
N LYS A 351 -45.44 -76.10 -13.77
CA LYS A 351 -46.11 -75.04 -14.56
C LYS A 351 -47.30 -75.61 -15.33
N ASN A 352 -48.34 -75.98 -14.59
CA ASN A 352 -49.65 -76.37 -15.11
C ASN A 352 -50.52 -75.12 -15.33
N ILE A 353 -51.62 -75.27 -16.07
CA ILE A 353 -52.56 -74.15 -16.32
C ILE A 353 -53.05 -73.56 -14.99
N ASP A 354 -53.42 -74.42 -14.03
CA ASP A 354 -53.94 -74.00 -12.72
C ASP A 354 -52.86 -73.32 -11.87
N THR A 355 -51.63 -73.87 -11.83
CA THR A 355 -50.54 -73.27 -11.04
C THR A 355 -50.06 -71.96 -11.66
N LEU A 356 -50.10 -71.80 -12.98
CA LEU A 356 -49.81 -70.54 -13.66
C LEU A 356 -50.87 -69.46 -13.36
N ALA A 357 -52.15 -69.85 -13.22
CA ALA A 357 -53.20 -68.95 -12.79
C ALA A 357 -53.00 -68.48 -11.34
N GLU A 358 -52.60 -69.37 -10.43
CA GLU A 358 -52.25 -69.02 -9.04
C GLU A 358 -51.03 -68.07 -8.97
N TYR A 359 -49.96 -68.36 -9.71
CA TYR A 359 -48.78 -67.47 -9.80
C TYR A 359 -49.15 -66.09 -10.35
N ARG A 360 -50.08 -66.03 -11.31
CA ARG A 360 -50.56 -64.77 -11.87
C ARG A 360 -51.22 -63.91 -10.80
N VAL A 361 -52.15 -64.47 -10.01
CA VAL A 361 -52.81 -63.74 -8.91
C VAL A 361 -51.80 -63.21 -7.88
N ILE A 362 -50.81 -64.04 -7.52
CA ILE A 362 -49.74 -63.63 -6.60
C ILE A 362 -48.91 -62.49 -7.17
N TYR A 363 -48.56 -62.53 -8.47
CA TYR A 363 -47.79 -61.48 -9.12
C TYR A 363 -48.59 -60.19 -9.29
N GLU A 364 -49.89 -60.28 -9.61
CA GLU A 364 -50.79 -59.12 -9.65
C GLU A 364 -50.92 -58.46 -8.27
N GLY A 365 -51.01 -59.25 -7.19
CA GLY A 365 -50.98 -58.74 -5.82
C GLY A 365 -49.68 -58.01 -5.47
N LYS A 366 -48.52 -58.53 -5.90
CA LYS A 366 -47.22 -57.86 -5.74
C LYS A 366 -47.10 -56.58 -6.56
N ILE A 367 -47.64 -56.56 -7.78
CA ILE A 367 -47.69 -55.35 -8.62
C ILE A 367 -48.51 -54.26 -7.92
N LEU A 368 -49.69 -54.59 -7.39
CA LEU A 368 -50.54 -53.63 -6.66
C LEU A 368 -49.85 -53.08 -5.39
N GLY A 369 -49.11 -53.92 -4.66
CA GLY A 369 -48.30 -53.49 -3.53
C GLY A 369 -47.20 -52.50 -3.93
N LEU A 370 -46.42 -52.84 -4.96
CA LEU A 370 -45.35 -51.98 -5.48
C LEU A 370 -45.88 -50.67 -6.06
N MET A 371 -47.05 -50.66 -6.71
CA MET A 371 -47.67 -49.43 -7.21
C MET A 371 -47.96 -48.44 -6.09
N LYS A 372 -48.47 -48.91 -4.95
CA LYS A 372 -48.72 -48.06 -3.78
C LYS A 372 -47.42 -47.48 -3.22
N GLU A 373 -46.34 -48.26 -3.16
CA GLU A 373 -45.04 -47.78 -2.69
C GLU A 373 -44.43 -46.74 -3.64
N VAL A 374 -44.59 -46.92 -4.96
CA VAL A 374 -44.17 -45.94 -5.98
C VAL A 374 -44.93 -44.63 -5.81
N GLU A 375 -46.25 -44.66 -5.58
CA GLU A 375 -47.04 -43.45 -5.36
C GLU A 375 -46.57 -42.66 -4.12
N VAL A 376 -46.22 -43.37 -3.03
CA VAL A 376 -45.66 -42.76 -1.82
C VAL A 376 -44.30 -42.11 -2.11
N ALA A 377 -43.42 -42.81 -2.83
CA ALA A 377 -42.12 -42.27 -3.22
C ALA A 377 -42.25 -41.02 -4.11
N GLN A 378 -43.16 -41.05 -5.10
CA GLN A 378 -43.45 -39.92 -5.98
C GLN A 378 -44.00 -38.71 -5.24
N LYS A 379 -44.89 -38.93 -4.27
CA LYS A 379 -45.38 -37.85 -3.41
C LYS A 379 -44.24 -37.22 -2.61
N ARG A 380 -43.36 -38.04 -2.04
CA ARG A 380 -42.20 -37.55 -1.28
C ARG A 380 -41.20 -36.79 -2.14
N ILE A 381 -40.97 -37.21 -3.38
CA ILE A 381 -40.14 -36.48 -4.35
C ILE A 381 -40.72 -35.08 -4.62
N LYS A 382 -42.03 -34.97 -4.82
CA LYS A 382 -42.70 -33.67 -5.06
C LYS A 382 -42.53 -32.70 -3.89
N GLU A 383 -42.53 -33.20 -2.65
CA GLU A 383 -42.29 -32.41 -1.44
C GLU A 383 -40.82 -31.98 -1.30
N LEU A 384 -39.87 -32.85 -1.65
CA LEU A 384 -38.44 -32.59 -1.48
C LEU A 384 -37.83 -31.69 -2.57
N ILE A 385 -38.40 -31.63 -3.77
CA ILE A 385 -37.92 -30.76 -4.86
C ILE A 385 -37.80 -29.28 -4.46
N PRO A 386 -38.84 -28.61 -3.92
CA PRO A 386 -38.74 -27.20 -3.53
C PRO A 386 -37.76 -26.97 -2.36
N GLU A 387 -37.63 -27.93 -1.45
CA GLU A 387 -36.72 -27.85 -0.30
C GLU A 387 -35.25 -28.01 -0.70
N ALA A 388 -34.96 -28.90 -1.66
CA ALA A 388 -33.61 -29.16 -2.16
C ALA A 388 -33.13 -28.14 -3.21
N THR A 389 -34.05 -27.37 -3.81
CA THR A 389 -33.68 -26.42 -4.86
C THR A 389 -32.92 -25.23 -4.27
N VAL A 390 -31.69 -25.03 -4.75
CA VAL A 390 -30.87 -23.84 -4.45
C VAL A 390 -31.33 -22.66 -5.35
N PRO A 391 -31.78 -21.53 -4.76
CA PRO A 391 -32.14 -20.31 -5.47
C PRO A 391 -31.01 -19.87 -6.39
N LYS A 392 -31.36 -19.34 -7.56
CA LYS A 392 -30.37 -18.89 -8.56
C LYS A 392 -29.39 -17.87 -8.00
N ASP A 393 -29.82 -17.06 -7.03
CA ASP A 393 -29.02 -16.00 -6.40
C ASP A 393 -27.95 -16.54 -5.42
N LEU A 394 -28.10 -17.78 -4.95
CA LEU A 394 -27.19 -18.44 -4.00
C LEU A 394 -26.20 -19.40 -4.68
N ARG A 395 -26.34 -19.64 -5.99
CA ARG A 395 -25.48 -20.55 -6.76
C ARG A 395 -24.00 -20.15 -6.80
N PRO A 396 -23.62 -18.85 -6.96
CA PRO A 396 -22.22 -18.46 -6.99
C PRO A 396 -21.47 -18.76 -5.69
N GLU A 397 -22.18 -18.82 -4.57
CA GLU A 397 -21.63 -19.03 -3.21
C GLU A 397 -21.71 -20.50 -2.77
N TYR A 398 -22.25 -21.36 -3.63
CA TYR A 398 -22.32 -22.81 -3.45
C TYR A 398 -21.21 -23.55 -4.21
N ASP A 399 -20.71 -22.95 -5.28
CA ASP A 399 -19.67 -23.52 -6.17
C ASP A 399 -18.25 -23.00 -5.83
N GLU A 400 -18.11 -21.94 -5.01
CA GLU A 400 -16.86 -21.53 -4.32
C GLU A 400 -16.62 -22.37 -3.06
#